data_AF-A0A2X0NQZ2-F1
#
_entry.id   AF-A0A2X0NQZ2-F1
#
_cell.length_a   1.000
_cell.length_b   1.000
_cell.length_c   1.000
_cell.angle_alpha   90.00
_cell.angle_beta   90.00
_cell.angle_gamma   90.00
#
_symmetry.space_group_name_H-M   'P 1'
#
loop_
_entity.id
_entity.type
_entity.pdbx_description
1 polymer ?
#
loop_
_entity_poly.entity_id
_entity_poly.type
_entity_poly.pdbx_seq_one_letter_code
_entity_poly.pdbx_strand_id
1 'polypeptide(L)'
;MPQGSIRLIGTLNAIEQQDPLETRKVWDDVSQALLRKDFSTAGKNKQALEQHQRDKAEGRKKSGEVYTPRFFQPEAEGDAWDGRPTLTQEGSEAIEKEFKAEYPKPDVKEVAAAAAV
;
A
#
# COMPACT_ATOMS: atom_id res chain seq x y z
N MET A 1 -30.84 20.09 -0.07
CA MET A 1 -29.89 19.02 -0.44
C MET A 1 -28.79 18.99 0.61
N PRO A 2 -28.67 17.99 1.48
CA PRO A 2 -27.55 17.95 2.41
C PRO A 2 -26.28 17.60 1.63
N GLN A 3 -25.32 18.52 1.64
CA GLN A 3 -23.98 18.33 1.07
C GLN A 3 -23.30 17.20 1.84
N GLY A 4 -22.99 16.11 1.14
CA GLY A 4 -22.31 14.96 1.73
C GLY A 4 -20.99 15.39 2.35
N SER A 5 -20.84 15.17 3.65
CA SER A 5 -19.58 15.37 4.35
C SER A 5 -18.56 14.38 3.78
N ILE A 6 -17.57 14.89 3.04
CA ILE A 6 -16.38 14.11 2.66
C ILE A 6 -15.71 13.74 3.98
N ARG A 7 -15.78 12.46 4.36
CA ARG A 7 -15.01 11.95 5.51
C ARG A 7 -13.54 12.15 5.15
N LEU A 8 -12.81 12.85 6.02
CA LEU A 8 -11.36 12.94 5.97
C LEU A 8 -10.82 11.51 5.86
N ILE A 9 -10.25 11.21 4.70
CA ILE A 9 -9.49 9.99 4.46
C ILE A 9 -8.43 9.96 5.55
N GLY A 10 -8.30 8.83 6.25
CA GLY A 10 -7.37 8.68 7.37
C GLY A 10 -6.00 9.26 7.04
N THR A 11 -5.39 9.91 8.01
CA THR A 11 -4.03 10.43 7.88
C THR A 11 -3.08 9.26 7.74
N LEU A 12 -2.21 9.29 6.72
CA LEU A 12 -1.24 8.24 6.45
C LEU A 12 0.12 8.63 7.03
N ASN A 13 0.91 7.63 7.44
CA ASN A 13 2.30 7.85 7.85
C ASN A 13 3.13 8.52 6.75
N ALA A 14 4.16 9.26 7.16
CA ALA A 14 5.17 9.78 6.24
C ALA A 14 5.85 8.63 5.49
N ILE A 15 6.24 8.84 4.23
CA ILE A 15 6.79 7.78 3.34
C ILE A 15 7.99 7.05 3.99
N GLU A 16 8.83 7.78 4.73
CA GLU A 16 9.97 7.19 5.44
C GLU A 16 9.57 6.17 6.50
N GLN A 17 8.42 6.38 7.15
CA GLN A 17 7.89 5.53 8.22
C GLN A 17 7.06 4.34 7.69
N GLN A 18 6.78 4.31 6.38
CA GLN A 18 6.03 3.23 5.75
C GLN A 18 6.90 1.97 5.56
N ASP A 19 6.26 0.80 5.67
CA ASP A 19 6.89 -0.49 5.35
C ASP A 19 7.35 -0.50 3.87
N PRO A 20 8.48 -1.13 3.54
CA PRO A 20 9.00 -1.19 2.17
C PRO A 20 8.02 -1.71 1.11
N LEU A 21 7.00 -2.48 1.50
CA LEU A 21 5.98 -3.02 0.61
C LEU A 21 4.68 -2.21 0.59
N GLU A 22 4.61 -1.08 1.29
CA GLU A 22 3.46 -0.17 1.20
C GLU A 22 3.43 0.59 -0.12
N THR A 23 2.22 0.76 -0.66
CA THR A 23 2.00 1.29 -2.02
C THR A 23 2.68 2.64 -2.25
N ARG A 24 2.58 3.61 -1.33
CA ARG A 24 3.17 4.94 -1.57
C ARG A 24 4.69 4.86 -1.64
N LYS A 25 5.32 4.02 -0.83
CA LYS A 25 6.78 3.81 -0.85
C LYS A 25 7.23 3.04 -2.08
N VAL A 26 6.52 1.96 -2.43
CA VAL A 26 6.82 1.14 -3.62
C VAL A 26 6.72 1.96 -4.92
N TRP A 27 5.76 2.87 -4.99
CA TRP A 27 5.50 3.68 -6.19
C TRP A 27 6.03 5.11 -6.11
N ASP A 28 6.80 5.47 -5.08
CA ASP A 28 7.23 6.85 -4.87
C ASP A 28 8.02 7.37 -6.08
N ASP A 29 9.05 6.65 -6.52
CA ASP A 29 9.89 7.05 -7.66
C ASP A 29 9.10 7.28 -8.96
N VAL A 30 8.05 6.49 -9.20
CA VAL A 30 7.16 6.66 -10.35
C VAL A 30 6.29 7.90 -10.15
N SER A 31 5.70 8.03 -8.96
CA SER A 31 4.80 9.14 -8.61
C SER A 31 5.53 10.48 -8.67
N GLN A 32 6.74 10.56 -8.13
CA GLN A 32 7.57 11.76 -8.14
C GLN A 32 7.98 12.16 -9.57
N ALA A 33 8.31 11.20 -10.43
CA ALA A 33 8.61 11.48 -11.83
C ALA A 33 7.36 11.98 -12.59
N LEU A 34 6.18 11.40 -12.32
CA LEU A 34 4.91 11.86 -12.89
C LEU A 34 4.55 13.28 -12.44
N LEU A 35 4.74 13.62 -11.17
CA LEU A 35 4.52 14.97 -10.64
C LEU A 35 5.39 16.00 -11.35
N ARG A 36 6.65 15.64 -11.65
CA ARG A 36 7.57 16.48 -12.44
C ARG A 36 7.31 16.45 -13.95
N LYS A 37 6.28 15.73 -14.41
CA LYS A 37 5.98 15.49 -15.84
C LYS A 37 7.13 14.83 -16.62
N ASP A 38 8.03 14.13 -15.92
CA ASP A 38 9.09 13.34 -16.54
C ASP A 38 8.58 11.93 -16.85
N PHE A 39 7.83 11.83 -17.95
CA PHE A 39 7.21 10.58 -18.37
C PHE A 39 8.23 9.52 -18.80
N SER A 40 9.42 9.93 -19.25
CA SER A 40 10.48 8.99 -19.62
C SER A 40 11.02 8.27 -18.40
N THR A 41 11.36 9.03 -17.35
CA THR A 41 11.83 8.45 -16.08
C THR A 41 10.73 7.65 -15.39
N ALA A 42 9.48 8.14 -15.38
CA ALA A 42 8.35 7.40 -14.82
C ALA A 42 8.17 6.03 -15.51
N GLY A 43 8.27 5.99 -16.84
CA GLY A 43 8.21 4.75 -17.62
C GLY A 43 9.33 3.76 -17.26
N LYS A 44 10.58 4.24 -17.13
CA LYS A 44 11.73 3.42 -16.71
C LYS A 44 11.54 2.85 -15.31
N ASN A 45 11.13 3.69 -14.35
CA ASN A 45 10.92 3.28 -12.96
C ASN A 45 9.80 2.23 -12.86
N LYS A 46 8.68 2.44 -13.56
CA LYS A 46 7.59 1.46 -13.64
C LYS A 46 8.06 0.13 -14.23
N GLN A 47 8.79 0.18 -15.34
CA GLN A 47 9.28 -1.04 -16.00
C GLN A 47 10.23 -1.83 -15.11
N ALA A 48 11.15 -1.15 -14.41
CA ALA A 48 12.08 -1.78 -13.47
C ALA A 48 11.34 -2.46 -12.31
N LEU A 49 10.36 -1.77 -11.71
CA LEU A 49 9.55 -2.31 -10.62
C LEU A 49 8.77 -3.56 -11.05
N GLU A 50 8.10 -3.50 -12.20
CA GLU A 50 7.32 -4.63 -12.72
C GLU A 50 8.22 -5.80 -13.13
N GLN A 51 9.41 -5.53 -13.68
CA GLN A 51 10.36 -6.58 -14.03
C GLN A 51 10.87 -7.30 -12.78
N HIS A 52 11.21 -6.57 -11.72
CA HIS A 52 11.63 -7.17 -10.45
C HIS A 52 10.56 -8.11 -9.87
N GLN A 53 9.27 -7.73 -9.96
CA GLN A 53 8.18 -8.60 -9.52
C GLN A 53 8.00 -9.83 -10.43
N ARG A 54 8.20 -9.69 -11.75
CA ARG A 54 8.23 -10.84 -12.67
C ARG A 54 9.35 -11.81 -12.32
N ASP A 55 10.55 -11.31 -12.09
CA ASP A 55 11.72 -12.12 -11.75
C ASP A 55 11.51 -12.88 -10.43
N LYS A 56 10.91 -12.22 -9.42
CA LYS A 56 10.50 -12.87 -8.16
C LYS A 56 9.48 -13.98 -8.38
N ALA A 57 8.46 -13.73 -9.19
CA ALA A 57 7.43 -14.73 -9.50
C ALA A 57 8.02 -15.93 -10.25
N GLU A 58 8.93 -15.71 -11.19
CA GLU A 58 9.67 -16.76 -11.87
C GLU A 58 10.58 -17.55 -10.91
N GLY A 59 11.25 -16.87 -9.98
CA GLY A 59 12.06 -17.49 -8.94
C GLY A 59 11.25 -18.44 -8.06
N ARG A 60 10.06 -18.02 -7.62
CA ARG A 60 9.11 -18.86 -6.88
C ARG A 60 8.65 -20.06 -7.70
N LYS A 61 8.29 -19.85 -8.96
CA LYS A 61 7.89 -20.93 -9.87
C LYS A 61 9.00 -21.97 -10.07
N LYS A 62 10.26 -21.53 -10.21
CA LYS A 62 11.42 -22.42 -10.37
C LYS A 62 11.75 -23.21 -9.10
N SER A 63 11.56 -22.61 -7.93
CA SER A 63 11.80 -23.26 -6.64
C SER A 63 10.62 -24.10 -6.14
N GLY A 64 9.44 -23.96 -6.74
CA GLY A 64 8.21 -24.59 -6.27
C GLY A 64 7.61 -23.92 -5.03
N GLU A 65 8.07 -22.71 -4.69
CA GLU A 65 7.57 -21.94 -3.55
C GLU A 65 6.17 -21.38 -3.84
N VAL A 66 5.24 -21.61 -2.91
CA VAL A 66 3.89 -21.04 -2.98
C VAL A 66 3.91 -19.65 -2.34
N TYR A 67 3.36 -18.65 -3.04
CA TYR A 67 3.22 -17.32 -2.46
C TYR A 67 2.13 -17.33 -1.37
N THR A 68 2.52 -16.98 -0.15
CA THR A 68 1.60 -16.81 0.99
C THR A 68 1.43 -15.32 1.30
N PRO A 69 0.19 -14.78 1.31
CA PRO A 69 -0.06 -13.41 1.72
C PRO A 69 0.36 -13.16 3.18
N ARG A 70 0.92 -11.98 3.46
CA ARG A 70 1.44 -11.64 4.79
C ARG A 70 0.35 -11.51 5.86
N PHE A 71 -0.76 -10.85 5.53
CA PHE A 71 -1.80 -10.46 6.51
C PHE A 71 -3.05 -11.31 6.48
N PHE A 72 -3.25 -12.10 5.42
CA PHE A 72 -4.45 -12.91 5.21
C PHE A 72 -4.07 -14.37 5.04
N GLN A 73 -4.80 -15.26 5.71
CA GLN A 73 -4.69 -16.68 5.47
C GLN A 73 -5.32 -17.03 4.11
N PRO A 74 -4.82 -18.06 3.42
CA PRO A 74 -5.50 -18.61 2.26
C PRO A 74 -6.95 -18.96 2.59
N GLU A 75 -7.85 -18.77 1.62
CA GLU A 75 -9.26 -19.11 1.79
C GLU A 75 -9.43 -20.61 2.09
N ALA A 76 -10.37 -20.94 2.97
CA ALA A 76 -10.74 -22.32 3.21
C ALA A 76 -11.40 -22.90 1.96
N GLU A 77 -11.01 -24.12 1.57
CA GLU A 77 -11.55 -24.77 0.38
C GLU A 77 -13.00 -25.24 0.61
N GLY A 78 -13.85 -25.08 -0.42
CA GLY A 78 -15.20 -25.65 -0.47
C GLY A 78 -16.26 -24.89 0.34
N ASP A 79 -17.29 -25.62 0.79
CA ASP A 79 -18.48 -25.05 1.44
C ASP A 79 -18.22 -24.49 2.86
N ALA A 80 -16.97 -24.53 3.33
CA ALA A 80 -16.56 -24.04 4.65
C ALA A 80 -16.27 -22.53 4.69
N TRP A 81 -16.23 -21.85 3.54
CA TRP A 81 -15.95 -20.41 3.49
C TRP A 81 -17.22 -19.57 3.71
N ASP A 82 -17.18 -18.71 4.73
CA ASP A 82 -18.29 -17.85 5.15
C ASP A 82 -18.27 -16.45 4.51
N GLY A 83 -17.41 -16.23 3.51
CA GLY A 83 -17.21 -14.95 2.84
C GLY A 83 -16.36 -13.95 3.62
N ARG A 84 -15.80 -14.33 4.77
CA ARG A 84 -14.95 -13.44 5.59
C ARG A 84 -13.48 -13.85 5.48
N PRO A 85 -12.56 -12.89 5.27
CA PRO A 85 -11.14 -13.21 5.25
C PRO A 85 -10.65 -13.53 6.66
N THR A 86 -9.83 -14.57 6.79
CA THR A 86 -9.16 -14.90 8.05
C THR A 86 -7.80 -14.22 8.09
N LEU A 87 -7.47 -13.55 9.18
CA LEU A 87 -6.20 -12.86 9.34
C LEU A 87 -5.09 -13.82 9.77
N THR A 88 -3.87 -13.57 9.33
CA THR A 88 -2.69 -14.15 9.97
C THR A 88 -2.47 -13.49 11.34
N GLN A 89 -1.53 -14.01 12.12
CA GLN A 89 -1.10 -13.34 13.35
C GLN A 89 -0.60 -11.92 13.05
N GLU A 90 0.26 -11.77 12.04
CA GLU A 90 0.77 -10.45 11.61
C GLU A 90 -0.37 -9.53 11.14
N GLY A 91 -1.40 -10.06 10.47
CA GLY A 91 -2.56 -9.29 10.04
C GLY A 91 -3.37 -8.75 11.22
N SER A 92 -3.56 -9.57 12.24
CA SER A 92 -4.26 -9.18 13.47
C SER A 92 -3.47 -8.10 14.23
N GLU A 93 -2.16 -8.30 14.39
CA GLU A 93 -1.27 -7.33 15.03
C GLU A 93 -1.20 -6.01 14.25
N ALA A 94 -1.19 -6.05 12.91
CA ALA A 94 -1.19 -4.86 12.07
C ALA A 94 -2.47 -4.04 12.26
N ILE A 95 -3.64 -4.69 12.31
CA ILE A 95 -4.91 -4.00 12.58
C ILE A 95 -4.94 -3.42 14.00
N GLU A 96 -4.46 -4.17 14.99
CA GLU A 96 -4.42 -3.67 16.37
C GLU A 96 -3.50 -2.46 16.50
N LYS A 97 -2.33 -2.51 15.86
CA LYS A 97 -1.40 -1.39 15.76
C LYS A 97 -2.07 -0.19 15.09
N GLU A 98 -2.76 -0.40 13.98
CA GLU A 98 -3.47 0.65 13.25
C GLU A 98 -4.59 1.29 14.08
N PHE A 99 -5.35 0.47 14.81
CA PHE A 99 -6.44 0.95 15.65
C PHE A 99 -5.93 1.77 16.85
N LYS A 100 -4.75 1.41 17.37
CA LYS A 100 -4.06 2.15 18.43
C LYS A 100 -3.25 3.35 17.91
N ALA A 101 -2.95 3.38 16.61
CA ALA A 101 -2.16 4.44 16.03
C ALA A 101 -2.95 5.74 16.05
N GLU A 102 -2.44 6.70 16.80
CA GLU A 102 -2.96 8.06 16.76
C GLU A 102 -2.24 8.80 15.64
N TYR A 103 -2.90 8.87 14.50
CA TYR A 103 -2.34 9.57 13.37
C TYR A 103 -2.36 11.08 13.59
N PRO A 104 -1.24 11.79 13.40
CA PRO A 104 -1.22 13.23 13.51
C PRO A 104 -2.20 13.81 12.48
N LYS A 105 -3.19 14.55 12.97
CA LYS A 105 -4.08 15.35 12.11
C LYS A 105 -3.23 16.50 11.58
N PRO A 106 -3.00 16.61 10.27
CA PRO A 106 -2.21 17.70 9.74
C PRO A 106 -2.95 19.01 10.07
N ASP A 107 -2.19 20.03 10.49
CA ASP A 107 -2.74 21.36 10.63
C ASP A 107 -3.21 21.82 9.23
N VAL A 108 -4.47 22.25 9.14
CA VAL A 108 -5.13 22.67 7.90
C VAL A 108 -4.33 23.75 7.17
N LYS A 109 -3.50 24.54 7.88
CA LYS A 109 -2.62 25.55 7.29
C LYS A 109 -1.38 24.98 6.59
N GLU A 110 -0.88 23.83 7.01
CA GLU A 110 0.34 23.22 6.47
C GLU A 110 0.06 22.44 5.17
N VAL A 111 -1.10 21.78 5.08
CA VAL A 111 -1.54 21.05 3.87
C VAL A 111 -1.73 21.99 2.68
N ALA A 112 -2.20 23.22 2.91
CA ALA A 112 -2.37 24.24 1.88
C ALA A 112 -1.03 24.75 1.33
N ALA A 113 0.04 24.74 2.14
CA ALA A 113 1.37 25.16 1.71
C ALA A 113 2.09 24.04 0.93
N ALA A 114 1.95 22.77 1.35
CA ALA A 114 2.56 21.63 0.65
C ALA A 114 1.92 21.34 -0.72
N ALA A 115 0.65 21.70 -0.93
CA ALA A 115 -0.04 21.55 -2.21
C ALA A 115 0.23 22.70 -3.21
N ALA A 116 0.92 23.77 -2.76
CA ALA A 116 1.20 24.97 -3.54
C ALA A 116 2.63 25.06 -4.08
N VAL A 117 3.44 24.00 -3.89
CA VAL A 117 4.81 23.84 -4.41
C VAL A 117 4.80 22.77 -5.50
#